data_AF-A0A9N9G3D9-F1
#
_entry.id   AF-A0A9N9G3D9-F1
#
_cell.length_a   1.000
_cell.length_b   1.000
_cell.length_c   1.000
_cell.angle_alpha   90.00
_cell.angle_beta   90.00
_cell.angle_gamma   90.00
#
_symmetry.space_group_name_H-M   'P 1'
#
loop_
_entity.id
_entity.type
_entity.pdbx_description
1 polymer ?
#
loop_
_entity_poly.entity_id
_entity_poly.type
_entity_poly.pdbx_seq_one_letter_code
_entity_poly.pdbx_strand_id
1 'polypeptide(L)'
;MNDTIKSSTDVDPITRINIFDFDGTLFASPQPNHELWEDPLFGYLKSDSMIFKGWYQHRKSLIFDESVRRRRWKGWWNDEMVDLVRDSVKHPNSLTVLLTGRGYSEFNHIIMDMVERKGLKFDVMGLKPDQNTIEWNLCYKSSIIQKVGDRKYEELIRNETILFKADMTEDLEEPNNSSRSSRKKNIINRVTTKEFKLIFIRDLLQHHPSAKSIRLWDDRAHHVKCFQSFFDDLILRGKVQKAIANTVFLPIRYFDPYYEYLVVQAMVDDHNKEVERFSRMQANESSRKFSLGKIQLVQRQYYLNGYIFTKFAIVNL
;
A
#
# COMPACT_ATOMS: atom_id res chain seq x y z
N MET A 1 -24.84 -4.38 51.78
CA MET A 1 -24.49 -3.02 51.32
C MET A 1 -22.98 -2.91 51.39
N ASN A 2 -22.18 -2.84 50.33
CA ASN A 2 -22.47 -2.66 48.92
C ASN A 2 -21.43 -3.46 48.10
N ASP A 3 -21.97 -4.22 47.16
CA ASP A 3 -21.44 -4.50 45.82
C ASP A 3 -19.93 -4.46 45.63
N THR A 4 -19.37 -5.66 45.64
CA THR A 4 -18.26 -6.05 44.79
C THR A 4 -18.56 -5.60 43.36
N ILE A 5 -17.93 -4.48 42.95
CA ILE A 5 -17.87 -4.07 41.55
C ILE A 5 -17.15 -5.19 40.82
N LYS A 6 -17.94 -6.10 40.23
CA LYS A 6 -17.48 -6.99 39.18
C LYS A 6 -16.88 -6.10 38.11
N SER A 7 -15.54 -6.11 38.04
CA SER A 7 -14.75 -5.75 36.87
C SER A 7 -15.54 -6.14 35.61
N SER A 8 -16.09 -5.15 34.92
CA SER A 8 -16.66 -5.38 33.60
C SER A 8 -15.53 -5.90 32.75
N THR A 9 -15.65 -7.13 32.27
CA THR A 9 -14.72 -7.70 31.30
C THR A 9 -14.51 -6.68 30.19
N ASP A 10 -13.27 -6.20 30.06
CA ASP A 10 -12.79 -5.24 29.08
C ASP A 10 -12.79 -5.90 27.68
N VAL A 11 -14.00 -6.24 27.22
CA VAL A 11 -14.22 -6.94 25.96
C VAL A 11 -14.01 -5.93 24.85
N ASP A 12 -13.02 -6.19 23.98
CA ASP A 12 -12.78 -5.37 22.81
C ASP A 12 -14.09 -5.20 22.00
N PRO A 13 -14.57 -3.96 21.79
CA PRO A 13 -15.88 -3.71 21.18
C PRO A 13 -15.87 -3.91 19.67
N ILE A 14 -14.70 -4.07 19.04
CA ILE A 14 -14.58 -4.26 17.60
C ILE A 14 -14.96 -5.70 17.23
N THR A 15 -16.04 -5.84 16.46
CA THR A 15 -16.53 -7.14 15.99
C THR A 15 -16.44 -7.29 14.47
N ARG A 16 -16.15 -6.20 13.76
CA ARG A 16 -16.10 -6.14 12.30
C ARG A 16 -14.91 -5.31 11.85
N ILE A 17 -14.16 -5.79 10.86
CA ILE A 17 -13.03 -5.07 10.27
C ILE A 17 -13.32 -4.90 8.77
N ASN A 18 -13.32 -3.66 8.30
CA ASN A 18 -13.54 -3.28 6.90
C ASN A 18 -12.28 -2.60 6.38
N ILE A 19 -11.64 -3.19 5.36
CA ILE A 19 -10.33 -2.77 4.84
C ILE A 19 -10.45 -2.34 3.39
N PHE A 20 -10.06 -1.12 3.10
CA PHE A 20 -10.15 -0.52 1.78
C PHE A 20 -8.75 -0.25 1.25
N ASP A 21 -8.39 -0.85 0.11
CA ASP A 21 -7.21 -0.41 -0.63
C ASP A 21 -7.43 1.01 -1.19
N PHE A 22 -6.33 1.71 -1.47
CA PHE A 22 -6.38 3.07 -1.96
C PHE A 22 -6.36 3.12 -3.50
N ASP A 23 -5.23 2.72 -4.10
CA ASP A 23 -4.98 2.85 -5.53
C ASP A 23 -5.84 1.88 -6.35
N GLY A 24 -6.68 2.40 -7.25
CA GLY A 24 -7.57 1.60 -8.08
C GLY A 24 -8.82 1.07 -7.35
N THR A 25 -8.92 1.30 -6.04
CA THR A 25 -10.06 0.86 -5.21
C THR A 25 -10.86 2.05 -4.72
N LEU A 26 -10.37 2.79 -3.72
CA LEU A 26 -11.03 3.98 -3.19
C LEU A 26 -10.83 5.20 -4.12
N PHE A 27 -9.66 5.27 -4.74
CA PHE A 27 -9.24 6.39 -5.58
C PHE A 27 -8.66 5.89 -6.90
N ALA A 28 -9.07 6.51 -8.01
CA ALA A 28 -8.59 6.24 -9.36
C ALA A 28 -7.19 6.84 -9.57
N SER A 29 -6.23 6.46 -8.72
CA SER A 29 -4.85 6.92 -8.82
C SER A 29 -4.34 6.79 -10.26
N PRO A 30 -3.75 7.86 -10.82
CA PRO A 30 -3.26 7.84 -12.19
C PRO A 30 -2.31 6.66 -12.40
N GLN A 31 -2.46 5.96 -13.52
CA GLN A 31 -1.47 5.00 -13.98
C GLN A 31 -0.54 5.68 -14.99
N PRO A 32 0.69 5.17 -15.23
CA PRO A 32 1.45 5.61 -16.38
C PRO A 32 0.70 5.23 -17.67
N ASN A 33 0.65 6.13 -18.63
CA ASN A 33 -0.02 5.94 -19.90
C ASN A 33 0.89 5.20 -20.89
N HIS A 34 0.56 3.94 -21.19
CA HIS A 34 1.28 3.11 -22.15
C HIS A 34 1.35 3.69 -23.58
N GLU A 35 0.50 4.67 -23.91
CA GLU A 35 0.58 5.37 -25.20
C GLU A 35 1.70 6.41 -25.25
N LEU A 36 2.17 6.91 -24.10
CA LEU A 36 3.24 7.91 -24.03
C LEU A 36 4.63 7.29 -23.93
N TRP A 37 4.75 6.10 -23.34
CA TRP A 37 6.03 5.47 -22.99
C TRP A 37 6.27 4.23 -23.84
N GLU A 38 7.50 4.02 -24.33
CA GLU A 38 7.88 2.73 -24.89
C GLU A 38 7.76 1.61 -23.83
N ASP A 39 7.47 0.38 -24.27
CA ASP A 39 7.22 -0.76 -23.39
C ASP A 39 8.32 -1.01 -22.33
N PRO A 40 9.63 -0.90 -22.64
CA PRO A 40 10.67 -1.04 -21.62
C PRO A 40 10.57 0.04 -20.53
N LEU A 41 10.42 1.31 -20.91
CA LEU A 41 10.27 2.42 -19.97
C LEU A 41 8.99 2.26 -19.14
N PHE A 42 7.87 1.92 -19.78
CA PHE A 42 6.61 1.64 -19.10
C PHE A 42 6.77 0.54 -18.04
N GLY A 43 7.46 -0.56 -18.37
CA GLY A 43 7.79 -1.62 -17.44
C GLY A 43 8.64 -1.13 -16.26
N TYR A 44 9.63 -0.27 -16.52
CA TYR A 44 10.48 0.30 -15.48
C TYR A 44 9.72 1.27 -14.56
N LEU A 45 8.81 2.07 -15.11
CA LEU A 45 7.94 2.95 -14.31
C LEU A 45 7.07 2.14 -13.35
N LYS A 46 6.60 0.96 -13.73
CA LYS A 46 5.77 0.10 -12.86
C LYS A 46 6.58 -0.74 -11.86
N SER A 47 7.91 -0.79 -12.00
CA SER A 47 8.79 -1.52 -11.10
C SER A 47 9.25 -0.66 -9.94
N ASP A 48 9.28 -1.23 -8.72
CA ASP A 48 9.73 -0.53 -7.52
C ASP A 48 11.25 -0.27 -7.48
N SER A 49 12.04 -0.91 -8.36
CA SER A 49 13.52 -0.90 -8.25
C SER A 49 14.28 -0.60 -9.54
N MET A 50 13.64 -0.58 -10.71
CA MET A 50 14.35 -0.35 -11.98
C MET A 50 14.77 1.12 -12.12
N ILE A 51 13.81 2.02 -11.97
CA ILE A 51 14.05 3.46 -11.75
C ILE A 51 14.01 3.69 -10.24
N PHE A 52 14.79 4.65 -9.72
CA PHE A 52 15.08 4.80 -8.29
C PHE A 52 13.85 4.62 -7.39
N LYS A 53 12.72 5.22 -7.78
CA LYS A 53 11.39 4.92 -7.25
C LYS A 53 10.44 4.68 -8.42
N GLY A 54 9.71 3.57 -8.39
CA GLY A 54 8.62 3.30 -9.32
C GLY A 54 7.47 4.30 -9.16
N TRP A 55 6.55 4.29 -10.13
CA TRP A 55 5.39 5.18 -10.24
C TRP A 55 4.59 5.26 -8.94
N TYR A 56 4.22 4.13 -8.36
CA TYR A 56 3.45 4.07 -7.11
C TYR A 56 4.26 4.46 -5.86
N GLN A 57 5.58 4.59 -5.98
CA GLN A 57 6.48 4.98 -4.89
C GLN A 57 7.04 6.39 -5.06
N HIS A 58 6.77 7.05 -6.19
CA HIS A 58 7.23 8.40 -6.47
C HIS A 58 6.13 9.42 -6.18
N ARG A 59 6.34 10.31 -5.20
CA ARG A 59 5.36 11.31 -4.73
C ARG A 59 4.58 12.01 -5.85
N LYS A 60 5.24 12.43 -6.92
CA LYS A 60 4.60 13.18 -8.01
C LYS A 60 3.50 12.40 -8.74
N SER A 61 3.43 11.07 -8.60
CA SER A 61 2.35 10.26 -9.20
C SER A 61 0.98 10.45 -8.54
N LEU A 62 0.93 11.14 -7.39
CA LEU A 62 -0.31 11.44 -6.66
C LEU A 62 -0.45 12.94 -6.34
N ILE A 63 0.41 13.78 -6.91
CA ILE A 63 0.25 15.24 -6.83
C ILE A 63 -0.58 15.69 -8.03
N PHE A 64 -1.63 16.44 -7.75
CA PHE A 64 -2.54 17.00 -8.74
C PHE A 64 -2.40 18.52 -8.76
N ASP A 65 -2.87 19.13 -9.84
CA ASP A 65 -3.04 20.57 -9.91
C ASP A 65 -4.04 21.08 -8.84
N GLU A 66 -3.89 22.34 -8.46
CA GLU A 66 -4.72 22.96 -7.43
C GLU A 66 -6.21 23.01 -7.84
N SER A 67 -6.54 23.01 -9.13
CA SER A 67 -7.93 23.03 -9.60
C SER A 67 -8.65 21.70 -9.32
N VAL A 68 -7.95 20.57 -9.38
CA VAL A 68 -8.46 19.24 -9.00
C VAL A 68 -8.54 19.12 -7.48
N ARG A 69 -7.49 19.56 -6.76
CA ARG A 69 -7.44 19.58 -5.29
C ARG A 69 -8.56 20.43 -4.68
N ARG A 70 -8.81 21.64 -5.21
CA ARG A 70 -9.90 22.55 -4.77
C ARG A 70 -11.28 21.93 -4.94
N ARG A 71 -11.45 21.09 -5.96
CA ARG A 71 -12.67 20.32 -6.21
C ARG A 71 -12.71 18.99 -5.46
N ARG A 72 -11.81 18.78 -4.49
CA ARG A 72 -11.70 17.56 -3.68
C ARG A 72 -11.60 16.30 -4.54
N TRP A 73 -10.87 16.39 -5.65
CA TRP A 73 -10.71 15.32 -6.63
C TRP A 73 -12.04 14.73 -7.13
N LYS A 74 -13.06 15.56 -7.33
CA LYS A 74 -14.33 15.14 -7.92
C LYS A 74 -14.10 14.35 -9.22
N GLY A 75 -14.72 13.18 -9.34
CA GLY A 75 -14.58 12.28 -10.47
C GLY A 75 -13.40 11.29 -10.38
N TRP A 76 -12.53 11.42 -9.39
CA TRP A 76 -11.44 10.48 -9.14
C TRP A 76 -11.74 9.48 -8.02
N TRP A 77 -12.69 9.78 -7.16
CA TRP A 77 -13.13 8.85 -6.11
C TRP A 77 -14.06 7.79 -6.68
N ASN A 78 -13.93 6.57 -6.16
CA ASN A 78 -14.95 5.54 -6.33
C ASN A 78 -16.10 5.81 -5.35
N ASP A 79 -17.20 6.39 -5.84
CA ASP A 79 -18.29 6.84 -4.97
C ASP A 79 -18.97 5.66 -4.22
N GLU A 80 -19.00 4.45 -4.80
CA GLU A 80 -19.49 3.24 -4.11
C GLU A 80 -18.60 2.90 -2.89
N MET A 81 -17.27 2.92 -3.07
CA MET A 81 -16.34 2.66 -1.96
C MET A 81 -16.37 3.77 -0.91
N VAL A 82 -16.53 5.03 -1.34
CA VAL A 82 -16.72 6.18 -0.44
C VAL A 82 -17.93 5.97 0.46
N ASP A 83 -19.05 5.49 -0.09
CA ASP A 83 -20.27 5.24 0.68
C ASP A 83 -20.10 4.04 1.63
N LEU A 84 -19.43 2.96 1.20
CA LEU A 84 -19.08 1.85 2.09
C LEU A 84 -18.16 2.27 3.26
N VAL A 85 -17.18 3.14 3.01
CA VAL A 85 -16.34 3.71 4.08
C VAL A 85 -17.20 4.49 5.06
N ARG A 86 -18.08 5.36 4.57
CA ARG A 86 -18.99 6.15 5.42
C ARG A 86 -19.90 5.27 6.27
N ASP A 87 -20.43 4.20 5.69
CA ASP A 87 -21.29 3.27 6.42
C ASP A 87 -20.51 2.46 7.46
N SER A 88 -19.28 2.04 7.14
CA SER A 88 -18.37 1.42 8.10
C SER A 88 -18.10 2.32 9.31
N VAL A 89 -17.84 3.62 9.10
CA VAL A 89 -17.57 4.59 10.16
C VAL A 89 -18.76 4.77 11.12
N LYS A 90 -19.99 4.72 10.62
CA LYS A 90 -21.22 4.86 11.43
C LYS A 90 -21.41 3.72 12.43
N HIS A 91 -20.79 2.56 12.20
CA HIS A 91 -20.97 1.42 13.07
C HIS A 91 -19.96 1.44 14.25
N PRO A 92 -20.42 1.52 15.50
CA PRO A 92 -19.54 1.65 16.67
C PRO A 92 -18.61 0.44 16.86
N ASN A 93 -19.05 -0.75 16.41
CA ASN A 93 -18.27 -1.98 16.50
C ASN A 93 -17.49 -2.33 15.21
N SER A 94 -17.39 -1.39 14.26
CA SER A 94 -16.62 -1.58 13.03
C SER A 94 -15.33 -0.78 13.05
N LEU A 95 -14.23 -1.46 12.75
CA LEU A 95 -12.92 -0.87 12.50
C LEU A 95 -12.79 -0.59 11.00
N THR A 96 -12.63 0.68 10.66
CA THR A 96 -12.53 1.16 9.27
C THR A 96 -11.08 1.45 8.94
N VAL A 97 -10.53 0.70 7.99
CA VAL A 97 -9.09 0.66 7.71
C VAL A 97 -8.82 1.07 6.26
N LEU A 98 -7.90 2.01 6.06
CA LEU A 98 -7.27 2.23 4.76
C LEU A 98 -5.95 1.46 4.74
N LEU A 99 -5.70 0.63 3.72
CA LEU A 99 -4.48 -0.17 3.62
C LEU A 99 -3.89 -0.14 2.21
N THR A 100 -2.78 0.57 2.02
CA THR A 100 -2.15 0.78 0.70
C THR A 100 -0.69 0.32 0.67
N GLY A 101 -0.22 -0.06 -0.51
CA GLY A 101 1.19 -0.35 -0.79
C GLY A 101 2.08 0.88 -0.97
N ARG A 102 1.51 2.10 -0.95
CA ARG A 102 2.29 3.35 -1.00
C ARG A 102 3.14 3.51 0.26
N GLY A 103 4.38 3.96 0.07
CA GLY A 103 5.34 4.20 1.16
C GLY A 103 4.90 5.31 2.13
N TYR A 104 5.11 5.10 3.42
CA TYR A 104 4.69 6.01 4.49
C TYR A 104 5.31 7.41 4.34
N SER A 105 6.65 7.52 4.27
CA SER A 105 7.33 8.83 4.21
C SER A 105 6.88 9.70 3.04
N GLU A 106 6.61 9.10 1.88
CA GLU A 106 6.23 9.82 0.67
C GLU A 106 4.76 10.23 0.65
N PHE A 107 3.87 9.38 1.18
CA PHE A 107 2.44 9.50 0.90
C PHE A 107 1.55 9.70 2.11
N ASN A 108 2.03 9.54 3.35
CA ASN A 108 1.17 9.68 4.54
C ASN A 108 0.46 11.04 4.56
N HIS A 109 1.23 12.13 4.45
CA HIS A 109 0.67 13.49 4.44
C HIS A 109 -0.25 13.77 3.22
N ILE A 110 0.06 13.18 2.06
CA ILE A 110 -0.74 13.36 0.83
C ILE A 110 -2.09 12.65 0.96
N ILE A 111 -2.07 11.36 1.30
CA ILE A 111 -3.27 10.54 1.40
C ILE A 111 -4.13 11.03 2.56
N MET A 112 -3.55 11.41 3.70
CA MET A 112 -4.29 12.01 4.82
C MET A 112 -5.02 13.28 4.39
N ASP A 113 -4.35 14.23 3.75
CA ASP A 113 -5.01 15.45 3.25
C ASP A 113 -6.11 15.15 2.23
N MET A 114 -5.91 14.15 1.35
CA MET A 114 -6.93 13.73 0.38
C MET A 114 -8.20 13.17 1.06
N VAL A 115 -8.03 12.22 1.98
CA VAL A 115 -9.17 11.58 2.65
C VAL A 115 -9.90 12.55 3.59
N GLU A 116 -9.16 13.39 4.31
CA GLU A 116 -9.73 14.42 5.20
C GLU A 116 -10.53 15.47 4.42
N ARG A 117 -10.01 15.97 3.30
CA ARG A 117 -10.73 16.91 2.42
C ARG A 117 -11.98 16.29 1.80
N LYS A 118 -11.97 14.99 1.51
CA LYS A 118 -13.15 14.25 1.06
C LYS A 118 -14.14 13.98 2.19
N GLY A 119 -13.73 14.16 3.45
CA GLY A 119 -14.54 13.91 4.64
C GLY A 119 -14.61 12.42 5.01
N LEU A 120 -13.60 11.64 4.62
CA LEU A 120 -13.46 10.23 5.00
C LEU A 120 -12.61 10.13 6.26
N LYS A 121 -13.08 9.37 7.24
CA LYS A 121 -12.37 9.11 8.49
C LYS A 121 -12.03 7.64 8.56
N PHE A 122 -10.79 7.33 8.91
CA PHE A 122 -10.33 5.97 9.12
C PHE A 122 -9.86 5.84 10.56
N ASP A 123 -10.17 4.70 11.18
CA ASP A 123 -9.66 4.36 12.51
C ASP A 123 -8.18 3.95 12.42
N VAL A 124 -7.79 3.36 11.30
CA VAL A 124 -6.43 2.89 11.01
C VAL A 124 -6.06 3.23 9.57
N MET A 125 -4.86 3.76 9.36
CA MET A 125 -4.28 3.94 8.02
C MET A 125 -2.94 3.21 7.93
N GLY A 126 -2.93 2.05 7.29
CA GLY A 126 -1.74 1.26 7.00
C GLY A 126 -1.11 1.66 5.67
N LEU A 127 -0.01 2.39 5.73
CA LEU A 127 0.89 2.62 4.59
C LEU A 127 2.11 1.70 4.74
N LYS A 128 2.75 1.35 3.63
CA LYS A 128 3.94 0.50 3.66
C LYS A 128 5.09 1.26 4.36
N PRO A 129 5.68 0.72 5.43
CA PRO A 129 6.76 1.43 6.14
C PRO A 129 8.03 1.49 5.29
N ASP A 130 8.86 2.52 5.54
CA ASP A 130 10.15 2.69 4.87
C ASP A 130 11.18 1.68 5.40
N GLN A 131 11.05 1.33 6.67
CA GLN A 131 11.81 0.28 7.35
C GLN A 131 11.01 -1.03 7.35
N ASN A 132 11.62 -2.11 7.83
CA ASN A 132 10.93 -3.39 8.00
C ASN A 132 10.14 -3.45 9.32
N THR A 133 9.53 -2.35 9.76
CA THR A 133 8.75 -2.33 11.01
C THR A 133 7.47 -1.52 10.80
N ILE A 134 6.33 -2.06 11.24
CA ILE A 134 5.08 -1.32 11.38
C ILE A 134 5.08 -0.73 12.78
N GLU A 135 5.18 0.59 12.88
CA GLU A 135 4.98 1.32 14.13
C GLU A 135 3.49 1.68 14.25
N TRP A 136 2.77 1.06 15.18
CA TRP A 136 1.30 1.14 15.21
C TRP A 136 0.77 2.51 15.67
N ASN A 137 1.59 3.31 16.37
CA ASN A 137 1.32 4.73 16.64
C ASN A 137 1.19 5.58 15.37
N LEU A 138 1.82 5.20 14.25
CA LEU A 138 1.68 5.89 12.97
C LEU A 138 0.41 5.48 12.22
N CYS A 139 -0.12 4.29 12.55
CA CYS A 139 -1.23 3.65 11.87
C CYS A 139 -2.59 4.00 12.50
N TYR A 140 -2.74 3.77 13.81
CA TYR A 140 -3.98 4.07 14.54
C TYR A 140 -4.21 5.57 14.61
N LYS A 141 -5.46 5.99 14.37
CA LYS A 141 -5.88 7.38 14.51
C LYS A 141 -6.64 7.56 15.81
N SER A 142 -6.43 8.68 16.49
CA SER A 142 -7.04 8.98 17.79
C SER A 142 -8.57 8.96 17.77
N SER A 143 -9.21 9.05 16.60
CA SER A 143 -10.67 8.87 16.47
C SER A 143 -11.17 7.52 16.96
N ILE A 144 -10.34 6.47 16.95
CA ILE A 144 -10.71 5.13 17.45
C ILE A 144 -10.97 5.13 18.96
N ILE A 145 -10.44 6.10 19.72
CA ILE A 145 -10.65 6.23 21.17
C ILE A 145 -12.14 6.22 21.51
N GLN A 146 -12.98 6.83 20.66
CA GLN A 146 -14.44 6.86 20.86
C GLN A 146 -15.08 5.46 20.79
N LYS A 147 -14.40 4.49 20.17
CA LYS A 147 -14.84 3.10 20.03
C LYS A 147 -14.23 2.21 21.11
N VAL A 148 -12.93 2.32 21.36
CA VAL A 148 -12.18 1.36 22.20
C VAL A 148 -11.77 1.90 23.57
N GLY A 149 -11.90 3.21 23.81
CA GLY A 149 -11.46 3.88 25.03
C GLY A 149 -9.95 4.21 25.04
N ASP A 150 -9.55 5.14 25.92
CA ASP A 150 -8.18 5.64 26.01
C ASP A 150 -7.17 4.54 26.36
N ARG A 151 -7.52 3.68 27.34
CA ARG A 151 -6.63 2.61 27.79
C ARG A 151 -6.25 1.67 26.65
N LYS A 152 -7.24 1.17 25.91
CA LYS A 152 -7.00 0.25 24.79
C LYS A 152 -6.24 0.96 23.68
N TYR A 153 -6.54 2.22 23.38
CA TYR A 153 -5.79 3.00 22.39
C TYR A 153 -4.29 3.12 22.75
N GLU A 154 -3.98 3.44 24.01
CA GLU A 154 -2.60 3.50 24.51
C GLU A 154 -1.86 2.15 24.40
N GLU A 155 -2.57 1.04 24.63
CA GLU A 155 -2.02 -0.30 24.41
C GLU A 155 -1.76 -0.56 22.92
N LEU A 156 -2.68 -0.15 22.04
CA LEU A 156 -2.59 -0.37 20.59
C LEU A 156 -1.41 0.36 19.94
N ILE A 157 -1.21 1.64 20.28
CA ILE A 157 -0.15 2.47 19.65
C ILE A 157 1.27 2.10 20.10
N ARG A 158 1.42 1.34 21.18
CA ARG A 158 2.73 0.87 21.68
C ARG A 158 3.24 -0.38 20.96
N ASN A 159 2.40 -1.02 20.16
CA ASN A 159 2.81 -2.21 19.42
C ASN A 159 3.74 -1.84 18.27
N GLU A 160 4.64 -2.78 17.96
CA GLU A 160 5.47 -2.76 16.77
C GLU A 160 5.44 -4.14 16.13
N THR A 161 5.42 -4.20 14.80
CA THR A 161 5.48 -5.46 14.05
C THR A 161 6.69 -5.45 13.15
N ILE A 162 7.60 -6.41 13.31
CA ILE A 162 8.74 -6.55 12.41
C ILE A 162 8.33 -7.37 11.17
N LEU A 163 8.62 -6.84 9.99
CA LEU A 163 8.32 -7.42 8.70
C LEU A 163 9.44 -8.38 8.27
N PHE A 164 9.35 -9.66 8.67
CA PHE A 164 10.23 -10.73 8.21
C PHE A 164 9.49 -11.77 7.36
N LYS A 165 10.21 -12.42 6.43
CA LYS A 165 9.64 -13.47 5.57
C LYS A 165 9.31 -14.78 6.29
N ALA A 166 9.89 -15.02 7.47
CA ALA A 166 9.69 -16.28 8.21
C ALA A 166 8.26 -16.46 8.75
N ASP A 167 7.57 -15.34 9.00
CA ASP A 167 6.20 -15.25 9.54
C ASP A 167 5.10 -15.87 8.67
N MET A 168 5.43 -16.32 7.45
CA MET A 168 4.49 -16.92 6.49
C MET A 168 4.68 -18.43 6.36
N THR A 169 5.69 -19.02 7.01
CA THR A 169 6.04 -20.46 6.88
C THR A 169 5.81 -21.29 8.16
N GLU A 170 5.45 -20.69 9.29
CA GLU A 170 5.21 -21.45 10.53
C GLU A 170 3.80 -22.08 10.63
N ASP A 171 2.89 -21.79 9.69
CA ASP A 171 1.51 -22.31 9.70
C ASP A 171 1.18 -23.30 8.56
N LEU A 172 2.19 -23.74 7.81
CA LEU A 172 2.08 -24.74 6.73
C LEU A 172 3.16 -25.81 6.87
N GLU A 173 3.02 -26.72 7.85
CA GLU A 173 3.85 -27.93 7.90
C GLU A 173 3.24 -29.03 7.00
N GLU A 174 3.99 -29.42 5.96
CA GLU A 174 3.95 -30.78 5.41
C GLU A 174 5.31 -31.47 5.66
N PRO A 175 5.34 -32.80 5.83
CA PRO A 175 6.45 -33.47 6.49
C PRO A 175 7.64 -33.75 5.56
N ASN A 176 8.83 -33.55 6.13
CA ASN A 176 10.12 -34.19 5.86
C ASN A 176 10.58 -34.38 4.40
N ASN A 177 11.62 -33.64 4.02
CA ASN A 177 12.86 -34.33 3.66
C ASN A 177 14.15 -33.51 3.87
N SER A 178 15.21 -34.27 4.12
CA SER A 178 16.48 -33.88 4.73
C SER A 178 17.42 -32.96 3.92
N SER A 179 18.28 -32.29 4.69
CA SER A 179 19.68 -31.91 4.42
C SER A 179 20.00 -30.96 3.25
N ARG A 180 20.27 -29.69 3.60
CA ARG A 180 21.42 -28.94 3.05
C ARG A 180 21.79 -27.72 3.88
N SER A 181 22.97 -27.80 4.50
CA SER A 181 23.76 -26.66 4.99
C SER A 181 23.92 -25.60 3.90
N SER A 182 23.62 -24.34 4.20
CA SER A 182 24.04 -23.17 3.41
C SER A 182 23.85 -21.86 4.18
N ARG A 183 24.96 -21.33 4.72
CA ARG A 183 25.28 -19.91 4.93
C ARG A 183 24.09 -18.95 5.07
N LYS A 184 23.80 -18.52 6.31
CA LYS A 184 23.01 -17.33 6.64
C LYS A 184 23.60 -16.10 5.94
N LYS A 185 23.08 -15.77 4.75
CA LYS A 185 23.21 -14.43 4.17
C LYS A 185 22.06 -13.61 4.73
N ASN A 186 22.38 -12.66 5.60
CA ASN A 186 21.49 -11.57 6.01
C ASN A 186 21.21 -10.67 4.80
N ILE A 187 20.39 -11.15 3.86
CA ILE A 187 19.72 -10.29 2.90
C ILE A 187 18.50 -9.77 3.64
N ILE A 188 18.49 -8.48 3.95
CA ILE A 188 17.30 -7.74 4.40
C ILE A 188 16.25 -7.92 3.30
N ASN A 189 15.44 -8.97 3.42
CA ASN A 189 14.41 -9.31 2.45
C ASN A 189 13.26 -8.33 2.64
N ARG A 190 13.27 -7.22 1.90
CA ARG A 190 12.15 -6.26 1.86
C ARG A 190 10.88 -7.01 1.49
N VAL A 191 9.84 -6.91 2.32
CA VAL A 191 8.57 -7.57 2.05
C VAL A 191 7.86 -6.96 0.84
N THR A 192 7.20 -7.81 0.07
CA THR A 192 6.31 -7.40 -1.01
C THR A 192 5.11 -6.65 -0.43
N THR A 193 4.41 -5.87 -1.26
CA THR A 193 3.17 -5.18 -0.84
C THR A 193 2.12 -6.16 -0.33
N LYS A 194 1.99 -7.31 -1.00
CA LYS A 194 1.07 -8.38 -0.60
C LYS A 194 1.42 -8.94 0.78
N GLU A 195 2.69 -9.28 1.03
CA GLU A 195 3.17 -9.78 2.33
C GLU A 195 2.96 -8.75 3.44
N PHE A 196 3.30 -7.49 3.20
CA PHE A 196 3.01 -6.39 4.14
C PHE A 196 1.53 -6.36 4.51
N LYS A 197 0.62 -6.39 3.51
CA LYS A 197 -0.83 -6.35 3.77
C LYS A 197 -1.30 -7.56 4.58
N LEU A 198 -0.79 -8.77 4.30
CA LEU A 198 -1.15 -9.98 5.05
C LEU A 198 -0.71 -9.90 6.51
N ILE A 199 0.55 -9.52 6.77
CA ILE A 199 1.08 -9.33 8.12
C ILE A 199 0.29 -8.25 8.86
N PHE A 200 -0.01 -7.13 8.19
CA PHE A 200 -0.81 -6.04 8.77
C PHE A 200 -2.19 -6.54 9.23
N ILE A 201 -2.89 -7.32 8.40
CA ILE A 201 -4.23 -7.82 8.72
C ILE A 201 -4.19 -8.86 9.84
N ARG A 202 -3.20 -9.77 9.84
CA ARG A 202 -3.00 -10.75 10.91
C ARG A 202 -2.86 -10.06 12.26
N ASP A 203 -1.98 -9.06 12.36
CA ASP A 203 -1.70 -8.36 13.61
C ASP A 203 -2.88 -7.47 14.03
N LEU A 204 -3.62 -6.91 13.05
CA LEU A 204 -4.86 -6.20 13.33
C LEU A 204 -5.92 -7.08 14.00
N LEU A 205 -5.99 -8.37 13.64
CA LEU A 205 -6.88 -9.33 14.31
C LEU A 205 -6.39 -9.72 15.71
N GLN A 206 -5.08 -9.72 15.93
CA GLN A 206 -4.51 -9.93 17.28
C GLN A 206 -4.80 -8.74 18.19
N HIS A 207 -4.73 -7.52 17.65
CA HIS A 207 -5.13 -6.28 18.33
C HIS A 207 -6.61 -6.27 18.70
N HIS A 208 -7.44 -6.88 17.84
CA HIS A 208 -8.89 -6.93 17.98
C HIS A 208 -9.46 -8.36 18.04
N PRO A 209 -9.24 -9.09 19.15
CA PRO A 209 -9.60 -10.51 19.27
C PRO A 209 -11.11 -10.78 19.24
N SER A 210 -11.95 -9.76 19.45
CA SER A 210 -13.41 -9.86 19.34
C SER A 210 -13.91 -9.83 17.89
N ALA A 211 -13.04 -9.58 16.91
CA ALA A 211 -13.41 -9.46 15.51
C ALA A 211 -13.99 -10.78 14.99
N LYS A 212 -15.26 -10.75 14.57
CA LYS A 212 -15.99 -11.90 14.01
C LYS A 212 -16.05 -11.88 12.50
N SER A 213 -15.89 -10.71 11.89
CA SER A 213 -15.91 -10.62 10.44
C SER A 213 -14.93 -9.64 9.83
N ILE A 214 -14.43 -10.00 8.64
CA ILE A 214 -13.52 -9.17 7.85
C ILE A 214 -14.11 -8.96 6.45
N ARG A 215 -14.01 -7.74 5.93
CA ARG A 215 -14.25 -7.44 4.53
C ARG A 215 -13.08 -6.64 3.98
N LEU A 216 -12.57 -7.04 2.83
CA LEU A 216 -11.48 -6.35 2.15
C LEU A 216 -11.92 -6.00 0.72
N TRP A 217 -11.52 -4.84 0.24
CA TRP A 217 -11.70 -4.39 -1.15
C TRP A 217 -10.33 -4.03 -1.73
N ASP A 218 -9.95 -4.63 -2.85
CA ASP A 218 -8.67 -4.41 -3.56
C ASP A 218 -8.89 -4.58 -5.08
N ASP A 219 -8.13 -3.85 -5.90
CA ASP A 219 -8.29 -3.83 -7.36
C ASP A 219 -7.56 -4.98 -8.05
N ARG A 220 -6.58 -5.59 -7.39
CA ARG A 220 -5.74 -6.63 -7.97
C ARG A 220 -6.32 -8.00 -7.69
N ALA A 221 -6.98 -8.59 -8.70
CA ALA A 221 -7.58 -9.93 -8.60
C ALA A 221 -6.64 -11.01 -8.02
N HIS A 222 -5.34 -10.96 -8.32
CA HIS A 222 -4.36 -11.91 -7.76
C HIS A 222 -4.07 -11.67 -6.26
N HIS A 223 -4.12 -10.41 -5.79
CA HIS A 223 -4.08 -10.11 -4.35
C HIS A 223 -5.35 -10.60 -3.67
N VAL A 224 -6.51 -10.31 -4.26
CA VAL A 224 -7.82 -10.73 -3.72
C VAL A 224 -7.89 -12.24 -3.53
N LYS A 225 -7.43 -13.03 -4.51
CA LYS A 225 -7.33 -14.49 -4.37
C LYS A 225 -6.45 -14.90 -3.18
N CYS A 226 -5.29 -14.26 -3.03
CA CYS A 226 -4.38 -14.55 -1.92
C CYS A 226 -4.99 -14.17 -0.56
N PHE A 227 -5.68 -13.04 -0.46
CA PHE A 227 -6.39 -12.63 0.75
C PHE A 227 -7.54 -13.58 1.07
N GLN A 228 -8.29 -14.03 0.07
CA GLN A 228 -9.37 -14.97 0.28
C GLN A 228 -8.85 -16.31 0.82
N SER A 229 -7.75 -16.85 0.27
CA SER A 229 -7.14 -18.07 0.80
C SER A 229 -6.69 -17.92 2.26
N PHE A 230 -6.12 -16.77 2.62
CA PHE A 230 -5.78 -16.46 4.01
C PHE A 230 -7.03 -16.37 4.91
N PHE A 231 -8.10 -15.75 4.43
CA PHE A 231 -9.37 -15.64 5.14
C PHE A 231 -10.08 -16.98 5.32
N ASP A 232 -10.00 -17.87 4.35
CA ASP A 232 -10.57 -19.22 4.44
C ASP A 232 -9.88 -20.02 5.54
N ASP A 233 -8.54 -19.93 5.67
CA ASP A 233 -7.79 -20.54 6.78
C ASP A 233 -8.22 -19.97 8.14
N LEU A 234 -8.39 -18.64 8.26
CA LEU A 234 -8.89 -18.02 9.49
C LEU A 234 -10.29 -18.51 9.88
N ILE A 235 -11.17 -18.74 8.90
CA ILE A 235 -12.51 -19.30 9.13
C ILE A 235 -12.40 -20.76 9.58
N LEU A 236 -11.60 -21.57 8.90
CA LEU A 236 -11.39 -22.99 9.23
C LEU A 236 -10.84 -23.16 10.65
N ARG A 237 -9.93 -22.29 11.08
CA ARG A 237 -9.36 -22.26 12.44
C ARG A 237 -10.29 -21.63 13.48
N GLY A 238 -11.49 -21.18 13.09
CA GLY A 238 -12.45 -20.54 13.97
C GLY A 238 -12.00 -19.17 14.52
N LYS A 239 -11.02 -18.53 13.89
CA LYS A 239 -10.52 -17.20 14.29
C LYS A 239 -11.51 -16.10 13.92
N VAL A 240 -12.22 -16.26 12.82
CA VAL A 240 -13.32 -15.37 12.40
C VAL A 240 -14.48 -16.21 11.89
N GLN A 241 -15.70 -15.66 11.94
CA GLN A 241 -16.91 -16.35 11.50
C GLN A 241 -17.20 -16.09 10.01
N LYS A 242 -16.85 -14.90 9.50
CA LYS A 242 -17.14 -14.48 8.12
C LYS A 242 -16.00 -13.62 7.58
N ALA A 243 -15.38 -14.00 6.49
CA ALA A 243 -14.35 -13.17 5.87
C ALA A 243 -14.44 -13.23 4.34
N ILE A 244 -14.33 -12.07 3.68
CA ILE A 244 -14.43 -11.96 2.23
C ILE A 244 -13.49 -10.88 1.68
N ALA A 245 -12.78 -11.22 0.61
CA ALA A 245 -12.01 -10.28 -0.20
C ALA A 245 -12.75 -10.02 -1.53
N ASN A 246 -13.06 -8.76 -1.80
CA ASN A 246 -13.81 -8.32 -2.96
C ASN A 246 -12.86 -7.69 -3.98
N THR A 247 -12.97 -8.12 -5.24
CA THR A 247 -12.28 -7.44 -6.34
C THR A 247 -13.06 -6.19 -6.72
N VAL A 248 -12.39 -5.05 -6.74
CA VAL A 248 -12.97 -3.78 -7.19
C VAL A 248 -12.47 -3.46 -8.59
N PHE A 249 -13.36 -2.96 -9.44
CA PHE A 249 -12.99 -2.44 -10.74
C PHE A 249 -13.29 -0.95 -10.79
N LEU A 250 -12.26 -0.15 -11.04
CA LEU A 250 -12.36 1.28 -11.25
C LEU A 250 -11.67 1.62 -12.57
N PRO A 251 -12.29 2.40 -13.48
CA PRO A 251 -11.68 2.74 -14.75
C PRO A 251 -10.32 3.42 -14.57
N ILE A 252 -9.33 2.98 -15.35
CA ILE A 252 -8.00 3.56 -15.35
C ILE A 252 -8.08 5.03 -15.75
N ARG A 253 -7.31 5.87 -15.05
CA ARG A 253 -7.12 7.27 -15.38
C ARG A 253 -5.65 7.56 -15.57
N TYR A 254 -5.37 8.53 -16.42
CA TYR A 254 -4.04 9.04 -16.71
C TYR A 254 -3.98 10.51 -16.31
N PHE A 255 -2.77 11.04 -16.14
CA PHE A 255 -2.60 12.49 -16.08
C PHE A 255 -2.82 13.10 -17.47
N ASP A 256 -2.93 14.42 -17.52
CA ASP A 256 -2.70 15.13 -18.78
C ASP A 256 -1.33 14.73 -19.35
N PRO A 257 -1.19 14.46 -20.66
CA PRO A 257 0.06 13.95 -21.23
C PRO A 257 1.29 14.80 -20.94
N TYR A 258 1.15 16.12 -20.94
CA TYR A 258 2.27 17.01 -20.63
C TYR A 258 2.64 16.93 -19.15
N TYR A 259 1.65 16.91 -18.27
CA TYR A 259 1.90 16.74 -16.84
C TYR A 259 2.54 15.37 -16.53
N GLU A 260 2.08 14.30 -17.18
CA GLU A 260 2.67 12.97 -17.04
C GLU A 260 4.14 12.95 -17.45
N TYR A 261 4.49 13.65 -18.53
CA TYR A 261 5.88 13.84 -18.94
C TYR A 261 6.71 14.53 -17.87
N LEU A 262 6.19 15.59 -17.22
CA LEU A 262 6.89 16.24 -16.12
C LEU A 262 7.08 15.34 -14.89
N VAL A 263 6.13 14.42 -14.64
CA VAL A 263 6.25 13.40 -13.59
C VAL A 263 7.39 12.44 -13.94
N VAL A 264 7.40 11.88 -15.14
CA VAL A 264 8.43 10.91 -15.57
C VAL A 264 9.81 11.55 -15.70
N GLN A 265 9.90 12.78 -16.20
CA GLN A 265 11.16 13.54 -16.25
C GLN A 265 11.74 13.69 -14.84
N ALA A 266 10.91 14.03 -13.85
CA ALA A 266 11.38 14.14 -12.46
C ALA A 266 11.83 12.78 -11.88
N MET A 267 11.17 11.68 -12.25
CA MET A 267 11.61 10.33 -11.84
C MET A 267 12.99 9.99 -12.42
N VAL A 268 13.24 10.37 -13.67
CA VAL A 268 14.56 10.24 -14.33
C VAL A 268 15.61 11.11 -13.65
N ASP A 269 15.29 12.37 -13.33
CA ASP A 269 16.20 13.28 -12.65
C ASP A 269 16.59 12.75 -11.26
N ASP A 270 15.63 12.26 -10.48
CA ASP A 270 15.88 11.71 -9.15
C ASP A 270 16.65 10.38 -9.22
N HIS A 271 16.42 9.56 -10.25
CA HIS A 271 17.26 8.39 -10.51
C HIS A 271 18.71 8.78 -10.78
N ASN A 272 18.95 9.75 -11.66
CA ASN A 272 20.30 10.20 -11.99
C ASN A 272 21.05 10.78 -10.78
N LYS A 273 20.36 11.55 -9.93
CA LYS A 273 20.93 12.07 -8.67
C LYS A 273 21.39 10.94 -7.76
N GLU A 274 20.58 9.89 -7.64
CA GLU A 274 20.93 8.74 -6.82
C GLU A 274 22.04 7.90 -7.45
N VAL A 275 22.07 7.73 -8.77
CA VAL A 275 23.22 7.13 -9.47
C VAL A 275 24.51 7.89 -9.14
N GLU A 276 24.52 9.23 -9.25
CA GLU A 276 25.69 10.04 -8.89
C GLU A 276 26.11 9.88 -7.43
N ARG A 277 25.14 9.93 -6.53
CA ARG A 277 25.37 9.78 -5.09
C ARG A 277 26.01 8.42 -4.80
N PHE A 278 25.49 7.35 -5.39
CA PHE A 278 26.04 6.00 -5.25
C PHE A 278 27.44 5.87 -5.84
N SER A 279 27.69 6.43 -7.03
CA SER A 279 29.02 6.44 -7.64
C SER A 279 30.06 7.17 -6.78
N ARG A 280 29.68 8.27 -6.11
CA ARG A 280 30.58 8.99 -5.18
C ARG A 280 30.86 8.22 -3.89
N MET A 281 29.92 7.39 -3.43
CA MET A 281 30.04 6.64 -2.17
C MET A 281 30.78 5.29 -2.31
N GLN A 282 30.82 4.67 -3.49
CA GLN A 282 31.39 3.34 -3.70
C GLN A 282 32.55 3.34 -4.72
N ALA A 283 33.68 3.96 -4.38
CA ALA A 283 34.91 3.79 -5.15
C ALA A 283 35.45 2.34 -5.17
N ASN A 284 34.88 1.40 -4.40
CA ASN A 284 35.47 0.07 -4.19
C ASN A 284 34.53 -1.16 -4.11
N GLU A 285 33.24 -1.12 -4.47
CA GLU A 285 32.46 -2.38 -4.53
C GLU A 285 31.24 -2.35 -5.47
N SER A 286 30.81 -3.55 -5.89
CA SER A 286 30.08 -3.87 -7.13
C SER A 286 28.68 -3.26 -7.29
N SER A 287 28.49 -2.55 -8.40
CA SER A 287 27.38 -1.69 -8.85
C SER A 287 26.06 -2.38 -9.24
N ARG A 288 25.44 -3.19 -8.37
CA ARG A 288 24.16 -3.86 -8.73
C ARG A 288 22.87 -3.07 -8.46
N LYS A 289 22.95 -1.92 -7.76
CA LYS A 289 21.74 -1.18 -7.33
C LYS A 289 21.11 -0.31 -8.43
N PHE A 290 21.89 0.15 -9.42
CA PHE A 290 21.41 0.98 -10.54
C PHE A 290 21.91 0.41 -11.87
N SER A 291 21.28 -0.66 -12.34
CA SER A 291 21.69 -1.35 -13.58
C SER A 291 21.55 -0.49 -14.84
N LEU A 292 20.73 0.57 -14.80
CA LEU A 292 20.52 1.49 -15.91
C LEU A 292 21.63 2.54 -16.05
N GLY A 293 22.45 2.77 -15.01
CA GLY A 293 23.35 3.92 -14.98
C GLY A 293 22.58 5.24 -15.07
N LYS A 294 23.22 6.31 -15.53
CA LYS A 294 22.51 7.57 -15.81
C LYS A 294 21.70 7.44 -17.09
N ILE A 295 20.50 7.98 -17.09
CA ILE A 295 19.53 7.89 -18.21
C ILE A 295 18.95 9.26 -18.54
N GLN A 296 18.45 9.43 -19.77
CA GLN A 296 17.72 10.61 -20.19
C GLN A 296 16.49 10.23 -21.02
N LEU A 297 15.45 11.07 -20.96
CA LEU A 297 14.29 10.91 -21.83
C LEU A 297 14.61 11.38 -23.24
N VAL A 298 14.23 10.57 -24.23
CA VAL A 298 14.29 10.93 -25.65
C VAL A 298 12.94 10.69 -26.30
N GLN A 299 12.61 11.57 -27.25
CA GLN A 299 11.42 11.41 -28.07
C GLN A 299 11.73 10.52 -29.27
N ARG A 300 10.85 9.58 -29.58
CA ARG A 300 10.93 8.73 -30.77
C ARG A 300 9.62 8.76 -31.54
N GLN A 301 9.74 8.91 -32.86
CA GLN A 301 8.62 8.92 -33.78
C GLN A 301 8.49 7.56 -34.46
N TYR A 302 7.26 7.11 -34.58
CA TYR A 302 6.89 5.86 -35.22
C TYR A 302 5.88 6.11 -36.33
N TYR A 303 5.99 5.29 -37.36
CA TYR A 303 5.15 5.35 -38.54
C TYR A 303 4.37 4.03 -38.64
N LEU A 304 3.04 4.09 -38.55
CA LEU A 304 2.17 2.93 -38.70
C LEU A 304 0.93 3.32 -39.49
N ASN A 305 0.64 2.60 -40.58
CA ASN A 305 -0.53 2.82 -41.42
C ASN A 305 -0.73 4.27 -41.88
N GLY A 306 0.37 5.01 -42.15
CA GLY A 306 0.31 6.41 -42.58
C GLY A 306 0.15 7.43 -41.45
N TYR A 307 0.08 6.99 -40.19
CA TYR A 307 0.03 7.85 -39.01
C TYR A 307 1.42 7.97 -38.36
N ILE A 308 1.73 9.18 -37.89
CA ILE A 308 2.90 9.45 -37.05
C ILE A 308 2.42 9.47 -35.61
N PHE A 309 3.00 8.63 -34.77
CA PHE A 309 2.83 8.72 -33.33
C PHE A 309 4.17 8.87 -32.62
N THR A 310 4.14 9.51 -31.47
CA THR A 310 5.33 9.81 -30.67
C THR A 310 5.25 9.04 -29.36
N LYS A 311 6.32 8.35 -29.00
CA LYS A 311 6.54 7.86 -27.65
C LYS A 311 7.86 8.37 -27.09
N PHE A 312 7.98 8.33 -25.78
CA PHE A 312 9.21 8.63 -25.07
C PHE A 312 9.89 7.35 -24.62
N ALA A 313 11.21 7.34 -24.73
CA ALA A 313 12.08 6.26 -24.30
C ALA A 313 13.13 6.80 -23.34
N ILE A 314 13.87 5.88 -22.70
CA ILE A 314 15.12 6.23 -22.02
C ILE A 314 16.32 5.73 -22.82
N VAL A 315 17.39 6.51 -22.79
CA VAL A 315 18.73 6.10 -23.26
C VAL A 315 19.76 6.41 -22.18
N ASN A 316 20.84 5.64 -22.14
CA ASN A 316 21.93 5.91 -21.22
C ASN A 316 22.64 7.21 -21.61
N LEU A 317 23.09 7.96 -20.60
CA LEU A 317 23.90 9.18 -20.73
C LEU A 317 25.38 8.88 -20.91
#